data_AF-A0A2V7M2T1-F1
#
_entry.id   AF-A0A2V7M2T1-F1
#
_cell.length_a   1.000
_cell.length_b   1.000
_cell.length_c   1.000
_cell.angle_alpha   90.00
_cell.angle_beta   90.00
_cell.angle_gamma   90.00
#
_symmetry.space_group_name_H-M   'P 1'
#
loop_
_entity.id
_entity.type
_entity.pdbx_description
1 polymer ?
#
loop_
_entity_poly.entity_id
_entity_poly.type
_entity_poly.pdbx_seq_one_letter_code
_entity_poly.pdbx_strand_id
1 'polypeptide(L)'
;MKRILRDERGMALAVAIFALVVVGALVAGAFFAGTQEQRVGENQRRVMTSFGVAEAGVQERVMSWDPTTMNKRNSYPQDSVVIGPNQPTPNGTGSYGGYSYKLGPNLFLIDVTGRDNASAAGVIAGGGGARQRLGMITRIAPIDFGIHASLTTQGSTNLAGNAAVNGADSIPSGWTSCDPPGPAQPGIRDQGGNVTESGNGSVTGNPAVVNDPSINNNTFTTFGGATYDQLAARANVTLGSGVYKTNPAFNGALCDKTDLLNWGDGMNPLSACGSY
;
A
#
# COMPACT_ATOMS: atom_id res chain seq x y z
N MET A 1 9.76 -51.72 -87.96
CA MET A 1 9.94 -50.87 -86.77
C MET A 1 9.22 -51.54 -85.60
N LYS A 2 9.96 -52.24 -84.72
CA LYS A 2 9.38 -53.10 -83.67
C LYS A 2 9.23 -52.27 -82.39
N ARG A 3 8.00 -51.87 -82.03
CA ARG A 3 7.70 -51.11 -80.81
C ARG A 3 7.71 -52.09 -79.63
N ILE A 4 8.78 -52.07 -78.83
CA ILE A 4 8.86 -52.79 -77.56
C ILE A 4 8.04 -51.98 -76.56
N LEU A 5 6.84 -52.44 -76.24
CA LEU A 5 6.12 -51.97 -75.05
C LEU A 5 6.86 -52.53 -73.84
N ARG A 6 7.64 -51.68 -73.17
CA ARG A 6 8.31 -51.99 -71.90
C ARG A 6 7.22 -52.11 -70.84
N ASP A 7 7.14 -53.26 -70.19
CA ASP A 7 6.18 -53.50 -69.13
C ASP A 7 6.67 -52.82 -67.84
N GLU A 8 6.30 -51.54 -67.64
CA GLU A 8 6.70 -50.71 -66.48
C GLU A 8 5.83 -50.96 -65.23
N ARG A 9 4.92 -51.94 -65.28
CA ARG A 9 3.94 -52.24 -64.22
C ARG A 9 4.59 -52.58 -62.87
N GLY A 10 5.80 -53.14 -62.87
CA GLY A 10 6.55 -53.44 -61.63
C GLY A 10 7.20 -52.21 -60.97
N MET A 11 7.67 -51.23 -61.76
CA MET A 11 8.30 -50.01 -61.20
C MET A 11 7.26 -48.98 -60.77
N ALA A 12 6.11 -48.91 -61.46
CA ALA A 12 5.04 -47.97 -61.12
C ALA A 12 4.50 -48.19 -59.69
N LEU A 13 4.32 -49.44 -59.26
CA LEU A 13 3.86 -49.78 -57.92
C LEU A 13 4.87 -49.35 -56.84
N ALA A 14 6.17 -49.64 -57.05
CA ALA A 14 7.22 -49.29 -56.11
C ALA A 14 7.38 -47.77 -55.96
N VAL A 15 7.31 -47.02 -57.07
CA VAL A 15 7.36 -45.55 -57.06
C VAL A 15 6.13 -44.96 -56.36
N ALA A 16 4.94 -45.52 -56.58
CA ALA A 16 3.72 -45.05 -55.92
C ALA A 16 3.77 -45.25 -54.39
N ILE A 17 4.24 -46.41 -53.91
CA ILE A 17 4.41 -46.68 -52.48
C ILE A 17 5.43 -45.73 -51.86
N PHE A 18 6.58 -45.54 -52.53
CA PHE A 18 7.61 -44.61 -52.06
C PHE A 18 7.08 -43.17 -51.99
N ALA A 19 6.35 -42.72 -53.01
CA ALA A 19 5.72 -41.40 -53.02
C ALA A 19 4.71 -41.23 -51.87
N LEU A 20 3.87 -42.24 -51.60
CA LEU A 20 2.92 -42.21 -50.47
C LEU A 20 3.62 -42.12 -49.12
N VAL A 21 4.73 -42.84 -48.92
CA VAL A 21 5.51 -42.78 -47.67
C VAL A 21 6.15 -41.41 -47.49
N VAL A 22 6.74 -40.84 -48.55
CA VAL A 22 7.36 -39.51 -48.50
C VAL A 22 6.31 -38.43 -48.21
N VAL A 23 5.16 -38.47 -48.88
CA VAL A 23 4.06 -37.54 -48.62
C VAL A 23 3.51 -37.72 -47.20
N GLY A 24 3.34 -38.96 -46.74
CA GLY A 24 2.91 -39.26 -45.37
C GLY A 24 3.87 -38.71 -44.32
N ALA A 25 5.19 -38.86 -44.52
CA ALA A 25 6.21 -38.33 -43.63
C ALA A 25 6.24 -36.80 -43.62
N LEU A 26 6.08 -36.15 -44.78
CA LEU A 26 6.04 -34.68 -44.89
C LEU A 26 4.80 -34.09 -44.20
N VAL A 27 3.62 -34.69 -44.42
CA VAL A 27 2.37 -34.27 -43.78
C VAL A 27 2.45 -34.45 -42.26
N ALA A 28 2.95 -35.61 -41.79
CA ALA A 28 3.15 -35.86 -40.37
C ALA A 28 4.14 -34.85 -39.75
N GLY A 29 5.24 -34.54 -40.44
CA GLY A 29 6.21 -33.53 -40.01
C GLY A 29 5.60 -32.14 -39.89
N ALA A 30 4.80 -31.72 -40.88
CA ALA A 30 4.11 -30.43 -40.86
C ALA A 30 3.08 -30.32 -39.72
N PHE A 31 2.27 -31.35 -39.50
CA PHE A 31 1.33 -31.39 -38.37
C PHE A 31 2.04 -31.39 -37.01
N PHE A 32 3.14 -32.11 -36.89
CA PHE A 32 3.93 -32.13 -35.65
C PHE A 32 4.59 -30.78 -35.35
N ALA A 33 5.12 -30.10 -36.37
CA ALA A 33 5.66 -28.75 -36.23
C ALA A 33 4.55 -27.75 -35.85
N GLY A 34 3.42 -27.76 -36.58
CA GLY A 34 2.30 -26.84 -36.30
C GLY A 34 1.69 -27.01 -34.91
N THR A 35 1.55 -28.25 -34.44
CA THR A 35 1.03 -28.50 -33.07
C THR A 35 2.00 -28.06 -31.98
N GLN A 36 3.31 -28.14 -32.20
CA GLN A 36 4.30 -27.59 -31.28
C GLN A 36 4.29 -26.07 -31.26
N GLU A 37 4.28 -25.42 -32.42
CA GLU A 37 4.22 -23.96 -32.50
C GLU A 37 2.98 -23.39 -31.84
N GLN A 38 1.82 -24.03 -32.04
CA GLN A 38 0.59 -23.62 -31.37
C GLN A 38 0.72 -23.73 -29.84
N ARG A 39 1.25 -24.85 -29.32
CA ARG A 39 1.45 -25.03 -27.88
C ARG A 39 2.43 -24.03 -27.30
N VAL A 40 3.52 -23.76 -28.00
CA VAL A 40 4.51 -22.75 -27.58
C VAL A 40 3.87 -21.36 -27.58
N GLY A 41 3.14 -20.99 -28.64
CA GLY A 41 2.47 -19.69 -28.74
C GLY A 41 1.43 -19.47 -27.64
N GLU A 42 0.60 -20.48 -27.36
CA GLU A 42 -0.40 -20.42 -26.28
C GLU A 42 0.27 -20.33 -24.90
N ASN A 43 1.32 -21.12 -24.66
CA ASN A 43 2.06 -21.08 -23.40
C ASN A 43 2.72 -19.70 -23.18
N GLN A 44 3.33 -19.12 -24.22
CA GLN A 44 3.93 -17.78 -24.15
C GLN A 44 2.87 -16.71 -23.87
N ARG A 45 1.72 -16.77 -24.55
CA ARG A 45 0.61 -15.85 -24.30
C ARG A 45 0.10 -15.94 -22.85
N ARG A 46 -0.06 -17.15 -22.33
CA ARG A 46 -0.50 -17.38 -20.95
C ARG A 46 0.54 -16.88 -19.94
N VAL A 47 1.82 -17.11 -20.17
CA VAL A 47 2.91 -16.59 -19.34
C VAL A 47 2.90 -15.06 -19.28
N MET A 48 2.81 -14.39 -20.43
CA MET A 48 2.74 -12.92 -20.48
C MET A 48 1.49 -12.38 -19.79
N THR A 49 0.34 -13.05 -19.96
CA THR A 49 -0.91 -12.65 -19.29
C THR A 49 -0.82 -12.82 -17.78
N SER A 50 -0.31 -13.96 -17.30
CA SER A 50 -0.09 -14.22 -15.87
C SER A 50 0.93 -13.27 -15.26
N PHE A 51 1.94 -12.82 -16.02
CA PHE A 51 2.88 -11.79 -15.60
C PHE A 51 2.18 -10.45 -15.38
N GLY A 52 1.41 -9.97 -16.37
CA GLY A 52 0.63 -8.73 -16.23
C GLY A 52 -0.39 -8.79 -15.09
N VAL A 53 -0.98 -9.96 -14.82
CA VAL A 53 -1.86 -10.20 -13.66
C VAL A 53 -1.08 -10.06 -12.35
N ALA A 54 0.13 -10.62 -12.27
CA ALA A 54 0.97 -10.49 -11.09
C ALA A 54 1.38 -9.03 -10.86
N GLU A 55 1.75 -8.29 -11.92
CA GLU A 55 2.07 -6.86 -11.83
C GLU A 55 0.89 -6.04 -11.33
N ALA A 56 -0.30 -6.27 -11.88
CA ALA A 56 -1.52 -5.60 -11.43
C ALA A 56 -1.79 -5.87 -9.94
N GLY A 57 -1.64 -7.12 -9.49
CA GLY A 57 -1.83 -7.47 -8.08
C GLY A 57 -0.82 -6.82 -7.14
N VAL A 58 0.43 -6.67 -7.57
CA VAL A 58 1.47 -5.94 -6.83
C VAL A 58 1.12 -4.45 -6.71
N GLN A 59 0.70 -3.80 -7.81
CA GLN A 59 0.35 -2.37 -7.80
C GLN A 59 -0.93 -2.10 -7.00
N GLU A 60 -1.93 -2.97 -7.12
CA GLU A 60 -3.17 -2.87 -6.34
C GLU A 60 -2.87 -2.90 -4.83
N ARG A 61 -1.91 -3.73 -4.41
CA ARG A 61 -1.51 -3.78 -3.00
C ARG A 61 -0.85 -2.49 -2.51
N VAL A 62 -0.15 -1.76 -3.38
CA VAL A 62 0.41 -0.43 -3.05
C VAL A 62 -0.69 0.62 -2.97
N MET A 63 -1.65 0.60 -3.88
CA MET A 63 -2.75 1.56 -3.90
C MET A 63 -3.71 1.39 -2.71
N SER A 64 -3.98 0.14 -2.33
CA SER A 64 -4.81 -0.22 -1.18
C SER A 64 -4.00 -0.38 0.12
N TRP A 65 -2.87 0.34 0.24
CA TRP A 65 -2.02 0.24 1.42
C TRP A 65 -2.75 0.74 2.67
N ASP A 66 -2.88 -0.14 3.67
CA ASP A 66 -3.48 0.19 4.95
C ASP A 66 -2.40 0.19 6.05
N PRO A 67 -2.09 1.37 6.64
CA PRO A 67 -1.07 1.49 7.66
C PRO A 67 -1.44 0.77 8.96
N THR A 68 -2.73 0.63 9.27
CA THR A 68 -3.17 0.02 10.53
C THR A 68 -2.91 -1.48 10.56
N THR A 69 -3.03 -2.15 9.41
CA THR A 69 -2.78 -3.59 9.28
C THR A 69 -1.34 -3.93 8.94
N MET A 70 -0.63 -3.08 8.18
CA MET A 70 0.75 -3.36 7.75
C MET A 70 1.84 -2.77 8.66
N ASN A 71 1.71 -1.51 9.09
CA ASN A 71 2.83 -0.83 9.76
C ASN A 71 3.05 -1.36 11.18
N LYS A 72 1.99 -1.90 11.82
CA LYS A 72 2.04 -2.50 13.17
C LYS A 72 2.60 -3.91 13.22
N ARG A 73 2.84 -4.54 12.07
CA ARG A 73 3.32 -5.93 11.97
C ARG A 73 4.75 -6.05 12.47
N ASN A 74 5.08 -7.24 12.97
CA ASN A 74 6.46 -7.59 13.26
C ASN A 74 7.25 -7.75 11.96
N SER A 75 8.56 -7.51 12.04
CA SER A 75 9.43 -7.72 10.89
C SER A 75 9.51 -9.21 10.53
N TYR A 76 9.66 -9.50 9.25
CA TYR A 76 9.94 -10.82 8.70
C TYR A 76 11.14 -11.45 9.43
N PRO A 77 11.12 -12.75 9.74
CA PRO A 77 10.14 -13.77 9.31
C PRO A 77 8.93 -13.97 10.25
N GLN A 78 8.75 -13.12 11.26
CA GLN A 78 7.81 -13.40 12.35
C GLN A 78 6.34 -13.21 11.95
N ASP A 79 6.07 -12.35 10.96
CA ASP A 79 4.70 -12.00 10.56
C ASP A 79 4.59 -11.71 9.05
N SER A 80 3.37 -11.84 8.53
CA SER A 80 3.02 -11.54 7.15
C SER A 80 1.53 -11.20 7.03
N VAL A 81 1.18 -10.39 6.04
CA VAL A 81 -0.22 -10.09 5.73
C VAL A 81 -0.61 -10.80 4.44
N VAL A 82 -1.67 -11.58 4.50
CA VAL A 82 -2.19 -12.34 3.36
C VAL A 82 -2.83 -11.40 2.36
N ILE A 83 -2.42 -11.51 1.10
CA ILE A 83 -3.18 -11.03 -0.05
C ILE A 83 -4.06 -12.20 -0.46
N GLY A 84 -5.38 -12.05 -0.32
CA GLY A 84 -6.34 -13.15 -0.47
C GLY A 84 -6.08 -14.00 -1.72
N PRO A 85 -6.33 -15.32 -1.67
CA PRO A 85 -6.17 -16.16 -2.84
C PRO A 85 -7.20 -15.78 -3.90
N ASN A 86 -6.82 -15.86 -5.18
CA ASN A 86 -7.70 -15.69 -6.33
C ASN A 86 -8.44 -14.34 -6.36
N GLN A 87 -7.83 -13.25 -5.89
CA GLN A 87 -8.39 -11.91 -6.09
C GLN A 87 -8.45 -11.62 -7.59
N PRO A 88 -9.61 -11.21 -8.14
CA PRO A 88 -9.73 -10.88 -9.54
C PRO A 88 -8.91 -9.62 -9.84
N THR A 89 -8.24 -9.59 -10.99
CA THR A 89 -7.68 -8.32 -11.46
C THR A 89 -8.81 -7.34 -11.81
N PRO A 90 -8.60 -6.02 -11.68
CA PRO A 90 -9.63 -5.03 -12.05
C PRO A 90 -10.14 -5.17 -13.49
N ASN A 91 -9.26 -5.60 -14.41
CA ASN A 91 -9.59 -5.81 -15.82
C ASN A 91 -10.14 -7.22 -16.12
N GLY A 92 -10.32 -8.08 -15.10
CA GLY A 92 -10.88 -9.42 -15.24
C GLY A 92 -10.06 -10.37 -16.12
N THR A 93 -8.74 -10.14 -16.24
CA THR A 93 -7.83 -10.92 -17.10
C THR A 93 -7.26 -12.16 -16.40
N GLY A 94 -7.39 -12.23 -15.08
CA GLY A 94 -6.88 -13.32 -14.26
C GLY A 94 -7.12 -13.08 -12.78
N SER A 95 -6.45 -13.88 -11.97
CA SER A 95 -6.50 -13.75 -10.52
C SER A 95 -5.11 -13.80 -9.90
N TYR A 96 -4.96 -13.13 -8.76
CA TYR A 96 -3.71 -13.06 -8.02
C TYR A 96 -3.91 -13.37 -6.53
N GLY A 97 -2.81 -13.63 -5.84
CA GLY A 97 -2.78 -13.84 -4.39
C GLY A 97 -1.34 -13.94 -3.91
N GLY A 98 -1.11 -13.81 -2.61
CA GLY A 98 0.25 -13.78 -2.08
C GLY A 98 0.34 -13.23 -0.67
N TYR A 99 1.46 -12.59 -0.37
CA TYR A 99 1.79 -12.09 0.96
C TYR A 99 2.51 -10.74 0.89
N SER A 100 2.29 -9.91 1.90
CA SER A 100 3.10 -8.73 2.18
C SER A 100 3.90 -8.95 3.45
N TYR A 101 5.19 -8.64 3.41
CA TYR A 101 6.12 -8.80 4.51
C TYR A 101 6.73 -7.46 4.89
N LYS A 102 6.91 -7.20 6.18
CA LYS A 102 7.67 -6.05 6.66
C LYS A 102 9.13 -6.46 6.82
N LEU A 103 10.04 -5.85 6.06
CA LEU A 103 11.48 -6.16 6.13
C LEU A 103 12.23 -5.25 7.09
N GLY A 104 11.70 -4.06 7.37
CA GLY A 104 12.26 -3.10 8.32
C GLY A 104 11.20 -2.07 8.72
N PRO A 105 11.59 -0.97 9.40
CA PRO A 105 10.63 0.04 9.89
C PRO A 105 9.73 0.60 8.78
N ASN A 106 10.33 0.91 7.62
CA ASN A 106 9.64 1.51 6.47
C ASN A 106 9.80 0.71 5.18
N LEU A 107 10.37 -0.50 5.23
CA LEU A 107 10.68 -1.32 4.06
C LEU A 107 9.81 -2.57 4.04
N PHE A 108 9.18 -2.85 2.90
CA PHE A 108 8.23 -3.94 2.74
C PHE A 108 8.51 -4.72 1.46
N LEU A 109 8.19 -6.01 1.48
CA LEU A 109 8.19 -6.88 0.31
C LEU A 109 6.76 -7.30 0.03
N ILE A 110 6.26 -6.97 -1.15
CA ILE A 110 5.00 -7.44 -1.69
C ILE A 110 5.32 -8.60 -2.63
N ASP A 111 4.89 -9.80 -2.27
CA ASP A 111 5.11 -11.01 -3.05
C ASP A 111 3.78 -11.54 -3.55
N VAL A 112 3.58 -11.49 -4.86
CA VAL A 112 2.31 -11.81 -5.51
C VAL A 112 2.54 -12.88 -6.55
N THR A 113 1.65 -13.86 -6.55
CA THR A 113 1.48 -14.82 -7.62
C THR A 113 0.26 -14.44 -8.46
N GLY A 114 0.44 -14.30 -9.76
CA GLY A 114 -0.63 -14.12 -10.75
C GLY A 114 -0.86 -15.36 -11.63
N ARG A 115 -2.11 -15.52 -12.06
CA ARG A 115 -2.58 -16.55 -13.01
C ARG A 115 -3.60 -15.94 -13.97
N ASP A 116 -3.51 -16.23 -15.27
CA ASP A 116 -4.55 -15.90 -16.24
C ASP A 116 -5.85 -16.67 -15.95
N ASN A 117 -6.98 -16.20 -16.49
CA ASN A 117 -8.29 -16.81 -16.27
C ASN A 117 -8.34 -18.31 -16.58
N ALA A 118 -7.72 -18.76 -17.67
CA ALA A 118 -7.78 -20.17 -18.05
C ALA A 118 -6.97 -21.05 -17.07
N SER A 119 -5.82 -20.56 -16.62
CA SER A 119 -5.03 -21.24 -15.58
C SER A 119 -5.67 -21.17 -14.20
N ALA A 120 -6.37 -20.07 -13.88
CA ALA A 120 -7.12 -19.93 -12.64
C ALA A 120 -8.34 -20.86 -12.58
N ALA A 121 -9.04 -21.05 -13.71
CA ALA A 121 -10.17 -21.96 -13.85
C ALA A 121 -9.78 -23.45 -13.96
N GLY A 122 -8.47 -23.78 -13.91
CA GLY A 122 -8.00 -25.16 -14.04
C GLY A 122 -8.20 -25.75 -15.44
N VAL A 123 -8.39 -24.91 -16.47
CA VAL A 123 -8.60 -25.35 -17.85
C VAL A 123 -7.25 -25.61 -18.52
N ILE A 124 -6.83 -26.88 -18.50
CA ILE A 124 -5.55 -27.41 -19.03
C ILE A 124 -5.74 -27.97 -20.46
N ALA A 125 -6.63 -27.39 -21.26
CA ALA A 125 -6.95 -27.88 -22.60
C ALA A 125 -5.70 -27.79 -23.51
N GLY A 126 -4.90 -28.86 -23.55
CA GLY A 126 -3.75 -29.04 -24.44
C GLY A 126 -2.39 -28.51 -23.95
N GLY A 127 -2.30 -27.88 -22.77
CA GLY A 127 -1.05 -27.32 -22.23
C GLY A 127 -1.14 -26.94 -20.74
N GLY A 128 0.00 -26.85 -20.05
CA GLY A 128 0.07 -26.56 -18.61
C GLY A 128 -0.42 -25.16 -18.25
N GLY A 129 -0.94 -24.99 -17.02
CA GLY A 129 -1.32 -23.67 -16.51
C GLY A 129 -0.10 -22.76 -16.34
N ALA A 130 -0.27 -21.46 -16.59
CA ALA A 130 0.77 -20.45 -16.41
C ALA A 130 0.61 -19.75 -15.06
N ARG A 131 1.69 -19.74 -14.27
CA ARG A 131 1.80 -19.02 -13.00
C ARG A 131 3.04 -18.14 -13.02
N GLN A 132 2.89 -16.88 -12.66
CA GLN A 132 4.02 -15.96 -12.50
C GLN A 132 4.05 -15.42 -11.07
N ARG A 133 5.23 -15.33 -10.47
CA ARG A 133 5.43 -14.78 -9.13
C ARG A 133 6.36 -13.58 -9.23
N LEU A 134 5.92 -12.46 -8.68
CA LEU A 134 6.66 -11.20 -8.65
C LEU A 134 6.83 -10.75 -7.21
N GLY A 135 8.05 -10.33 -6.88
CA GLY A 135 8.37 -9.65 -5.63
C GLY A 135 8.67 -8.19 -5.93
N MET A 136 8.02 -7.28 -5.21
CA MET A 136 8.32 -5.85 -5.26
C MET A 136 8.70 -5.35 -3.88
N ILE A 137 9.86 -4.71 -3.81
CA ILE A 137 10.30 -4.04 -2.59
C ILE A 137 9.79 -2.61 -2.63
N THR A 138 9.05 -2.21 -1.60
CA THR A 138 8.49 -0.88 -1.45
C THR A 138 8.97 -0.23 -0.16
N ARG A 139 9.09 1.09 -0.20
CA ARG A 139 9.39 1.90 0.99
C ARG A 139 8.29 2.91 1.20
N ILE A 140 7.80 3.02 2.44
CA ILE A 140 6.93 4.13 2.82
C ILE A 140 7.82 5.30 3.22
N ALA A 141 7.51 6.49 2.70
CA ALA A 141 8.06 7.75 3.16
C ALA A 141 6.93 8.51 3.87
N PRO A 142 6.70 8.26 5.18
CA PRO A 142 5.68 9.00 5.92
C PRO A 142 6.09 10.46 6.02
N ILE A 143 5.09 11.34 6.11
CA ILE A 143 5.31 12.74 6.50
C ILE A 143 5.85 12.72 7.93
N ASP A 144 7.01 13.32 8.11
CA ASP A 144 7.62 13.48 9.43
C ASP A 144 7.32 14.89 9.94
N PHE A 145 6.46 14.97 10.96
CA PHE A 145 6.12 16.21 11.62
C PHE A 145 7.16 16.66 12.65
N GLY A 146 8.17 15.83 12.95
CA GLY A 146 9.21 16.17 13.93
C GLY A 146 8.63 16.44 15.32
N ILE A 147 7.70 15.60 15.77
CA ILE A 147 7.04 15.77 17.08
C ILE A 147 8.07 15.46 18.18
N HIS A 148 8.63 16.52 18.76
CA HIS A 148 9.64 16.45 19.81
C HIS A 148 9.21 17.17 21.10
N ALA A 149 7.97 17.64 21.17
CA ALA A 149 7.34 18.24 22.34
C ALA A 149 5.82 18.28 22.13
N SER A 150 5.06 18.50 23.21
CA SER A 150 3.61 18.75 23.12
C SER A 150 3.30 20.03 22.34
N LEU A 151 4.11 21.07 22.58
CA LEU A 151 4.04 22.34 21.86
C LEU A 151 5.44 22.73 21.38
N THR A 152 5.59 23.00 20.09
CA THR A 152 6.81 23.59 19.50
C THR A 152 6.49 24.99 19.00
N THR A 153 7.31 25.99 19.38
CA THR A 153 7.07 27.40 19.05
C THR A 153 8.35 28.14 18.70
N GLN A 154 8.22 29.22 17.93
CA GLN A 154 9.30 30.17 17.65
C GLN A 154 9.19 31.46 18.49
N GLY A 155 8.03 31.73 19.08
CA GLY A 155 7.75 32.96 19.82
C GLY A 155 7.55 32.74 21.32
N SER A 156 7.41 33.86 22.06
CA SER A 156 7.01 33.82 23.46
C SER A 156 5.67 33.11 23.64
N THR A 157 5.58 32.26 24.66
CA THR A 157 4.35 31.52 24.97
C THR A 157 3.90 31.91 26.37
N ASN A 158 2.64 32.35 26.50
CA ASN A 158 2.05 32.70 27.78
C ASN A 158 0.88 31.76 28.08
N LEU A 159 1.03 30.93 29.12
CA LEU A 159 -0.03 30.09 29.65
C LEU A 159 -0.72 30.86 30.78
N ALA A 160 -2.03 31.06 30.63
CA ALA A 160 -2.83 31.80 31.60
C ALA A 160 -4.09 31.03 32.00
N GLY A 161 -4.65 31.37 33.17
CA GLY A 161 -5.88 30.76 33.66
C GLY A 161 -5.67 29.30 34.06
N ASN A 162 -6.31 28.36 33.36
CA ASN A 162 -6.19 26.91 33.59
C ASN A 162 -5.57 26.18 32.38
N ALA A 163 -4.81 26.88 31.54
CA ALA A 163 -4.15 26.28 30.39
C ALA A 163 -3.06 25.30 30.86
N ALA A 164 -3.10 24.06 30.35
CA ALA A 164 -2.12 23.03 30.68
C ALA A 164 -1.49 22.48 29.39
N VAL A 165 -0.16 22.39 29.38
CA VAL A 165 0.61 21.71 28.31
C VAL A 165 1.29 20.51 28.92
N ASN A 166 1.05 19.33 28.35
CA ASN A 166 1.60 18.07 28.85
C ASN A 166 2.36 17.33 27.75
N GLY A 167 3.66 17.11 27.96
CA GLY A 167 4.55 16.32 27.10
C GLY A 167 4.50 14.80 27.35
N ALA A 168 3.76 14.34 28.34
CA ALA A 168 3.55 12.91 28.56
C ALA A 168 2.45 12.37 27.63
N ASP A 169 2.78 11.29 26.92
CA ASP A 169 1.79 10.51 26.19
C ASP A 169 0.96 9.67 27.16
N SER A 170 -0.36 9.64 26.95
CA SER A 170 -1.26 8.83 27.77
C SER A 170 -2.49 8.42 26.99
N ILE A 171 -2.96 7.19 27.23
CA ILE A 171 -4.19 6.68 26.63
C ILE A 171 -5.37 7.23 27.45
N PRO A 172 -6.30 7.99 26.86
CA PRO A 172 -7.46 8.46 27.60
C PRO A 172 -8.33 7.30 28.09
N SER A 173 -8.98 7.49 29.23
CA SER A 173 -9.81 6.45 29.84
C SER A 173 -10.89 5.98 28.87
N GLY A 174 -11.02 4.66 28.69
CA GLY A 174 -12.00 4.05 27.79
C GLY A 174 -11.53 3.82 26.36
N TRP A 175 -10.35 4.31 25.96
CA TRP A 175 -9.74 3.97 24.67
C TRP A 175 -9.02 2.63 24.74
N THR A 176 -9.40 1.67 23.90
CA THR A 176 -8.87 0.28 23.94
C THR A 176 -7.99 -0.09 22.75
N SER A 177 -7.95 0.74 21.71
CA SER A 177 -7.25 0.49 20.44
C SER A 177 -5.96 1.29 20.25
N CYS A 178 -5.54 2.06 21.28
CA CYS A 178 -4.32 2.85 21.22
C CYS A 178 -3.08 1.96 21.36
N ASP A 179 -2.00 2.36 20.68
CA ASP A 179 -0.68 1.78 20.93
C ASP A 179 -0.20 2.19 22.34
N PRO A 180 0.72 1.43 22.96
CA PRO A 180 1.27 1.79 24.26
C PRO A 180 1.84 3.23 24.23
N PRO A 181 1.66 4.01 25.30
CA PRO A 181 2.19 5.37 25.34
C PRO A 181 3.68 5.42 25.07
N GLY A 182 4.10 6.40 24.29
CA GLY A 182 5.49 6.72 24.05
C GLY A 182 6.22 7.22 25.31
N PRO A 183 7.55 7.40 25.23
CA PRO A 183 8.30 8.04 26.29
C PRO A 183 7.85 9.50 26.46
N ALA A 184 7.89 10.00 27.69
CA ALA A 184 7.59 11.40 27.97
C ALA A 184 8.51 12.33 27.16
N GLN A 185 7.91 13.25 26.42
CA GLN A 185 8.58 14.29 25.66
C GLN A 185 8.62 15.60 26.47
N PRO A 186 9.38 16.59 26.00
CA PRO A 186 9.26 17.94 26.51
C PRO A 186 7.83 18.49 26.46
N GLY A 187 7.48 19.32 27.43
CA GLY A 187 6.19 20.02 27.41
C GLY A 187 6.19 21.05 26.28
N ILE A 188 7.08 22.03 26.37
CA ILE A 188 7.27 23.08 25.37
C ILE A 188 8.71 23.05 24.84
N ARG A 189 8.85 23.12 23.52
CA ARG A 189 10.12 23.31 22.80
C ARG A 189 10.11 24.68 22.13
N ASP A 190 10.98 25.58 22.57
CA ASP A 190 11.06 26.97 22.10
C ASP A 190 12.42 27.32 21.46
N GLN A 191 12.50 28.43 20.74
CA GLN A 191 13.76 28.97 20.19
C GLN A 191 14.38 30.06 21.10
N GLY A 192 14.14 30.00 22.41
CA GLY A 192 14.50 31.07 23.35
C GLY A 192 13.49 32.19 23.50
N GLY A 193 12.25 31.96 23.07
CA GLY A 193 11.13 32.77 23.52
C GLY A 193 10.85 32.52 25.00
N ASN A 194 10.56 33.55 25.78
CA ASN A 194 10.13 33.35 27.16
C ASN A 194 8.82 32.53 27.20
N VAL A 195 8.83 31.44 27.98
CA VAL A 195 7.64 30.72 28.42
C VAL A 195 7.24 31.26 29.79
N THR A 196 6.03 31.79 29.90
CA THR A 196 5.50 32.31 31.17
C THR A 196 4.21 31.59 31.54
N GLU A 197 4.09 31.26 32.82
CA GLU A 197 2.88 30.68 33.41
C GLU A 197 2.24 31.71 34.36
N SER A 198 0.92 31.88 34.29
CA SER A 198 0.16 32.79 35.15
C SER A 198 -1.16 32.15 35.59
N GLY A 199 -1.61 32.45 36.81
CA GLY A 199 -2.76 31.77 37.41
C GLY A 199 -2.45 30.31 37.74
N ASN A 200 -3.28 29.38 37.25
CA ASN A 200 -3.09 27.93 37.35
C ASN A 200 -2.53 27.33 36.04
N GLY A 201 -1.88 28.14 35.19
CA GLY A 201 -1.17 27.64 34.02
C GLY A 201 -0.12 26.60 34.43
N SER A 202 0.04 25.53 33.65
CA SER A 202 1.06 24.51 33.96
C SER A 202 1.69 23.91 32.71
N VAL A 203 2.99 23.65 32.80
CA VAL A 203 3.74 22.92 31.78
C VAL A 203 4.39 21.69 32.41
N THR A 204 3.99 20.51 31.95
CA THR A 204 4.55 19.23 32.39
C THR A 204 5.19 18.50 31.21
N GLY A 205 6.26 17.75 31.48
CA GLY A 205 7.04 17.04 30.47
C GLY A 205 8.44 16.75 30.99
N ASN A 206 9.25 16.09 30.16
CA ASN A 206 10.64 15.80 30.51
C ASN A 206 11.61 16.30 29.42
N PRO A 207 12.22 17.50 29.57
CA PRO A 207 11.94 18.53 30.57
C PRO A 207 10.61 19.29 30.33
N ALA A 208 10.14 20.09 31.28
CA ALA A 208 8.94 20.91 31.09
C ALA A 208 9.08 21.90 29.91
N VAL A 209 10.20 22.62 29.87
CA VAL A 209 10.56 23.53 28.76
C VAL A 209 11.96 23.17 28.27
N VAL A 210 12.14 23.06 26.96
CA VAL A 210 13.44 22.90 26.31
C VAL A 210 13.67 24.06 25.35
N ASN A 211 14.83 24.70 25.49
CA ASN A 211 15.30 25.70 24.56
C ASN A 211 16.09 25.00 23.45
N ASP A 212 15.64 25.15 22.23
CA ASP A 212 16.25 24.57 21.05
C ASP A 212 16.50 25.65 19.97
N PRO A 213 17.75 26.10 19.81
CA PRO A 213 18.10 27.12 18.83
C PRO A 213 18.00 26.64 17.37
N SER A 214 17.81 25.32 17.13
CA SER A 214 17.64 24.77 15.79
C SER A 214 16.25 24.99 15.20
N ILE A 215 15.26 25.34 16.03
CA ILE A 215 13.92 25.70 15.56
C ILE A 215 14.04 26.88 14.61
N ASN A 216 13.45 26.77 13.43
CA ASN A 216 13.44 27.82 12.44
C ASN A 216 12.19 27.69 11.57
N ASN A 217 12.03 28.54 10.57
CA ASN A 217 10.85 28.54 9.72
C ASN A 217 10.60 27.18 9.03
N ASN A 218 11.66 26.42 8.71
CA ASN A 218 11.53 25.11 8.09
C ASN A 218 10.91 24.07 9.05
N THR A 219 11.07 24.23 10.37
CA THR A 219 10.42 23.39 11.38
C THR A 219 8.89 23.39 11.25
N PHE A 220 8.32 24.49 10.74
CA PHE A 220 6.86 24.68 10.60
C PHE A 220 6.38 24.59 9.15
N THR A 221 7.30 24.57 8.18
CA THR A 221 6.95 24.64 6.75
C THR A 221 7.41 23.44 5.94
N THR A 222 8.25 22.56 6.49
CA THR A 222 8.78 21.37 5.80
C THR A 222 8.67 20.12 6.69
N PHE A 223 8.15 19.03 6.13
CA PHE A 223 7.78 17.81 6.86
C PHE A 223 8.18 16.56 6.09
N GLY A 224 9.43 16.12 6.23
CA GLY A 224 9.91 14.83 5.70
C GLY A 224 9.73 14.59 4.20
N GLY A 225 9.56 15.65 3.40
CA GLY A 225 9.30 15.58 1.95
C GLY A 225 8.02 16.29 1.49
N ALA A 226 7.18 16.77 2.41
CA ALA A 226 6.05 17.64 2.11
C ALA A 226 6.29 19.06 2.64
N THR A 227 5.64 20.07 2.04
CA THR A 227 5.60 21.43 2.59
C THR A 227 4.25 21.73 3.23
N TYR A 228 4.21 22.73 4.12
CA TYR A 228 2.94 23.22 4.68
C TYR A 228 1.95 23.57 3.57
N ASP A 229 2.37 24.25 2.50
CA ASP A 229 1.48 24.61 1.39
C ASP A 229 0.87 23.38 0.70
N GLN A 230 1.65 22.30 0.53
CA GLN A 230 1.16 21.05 -0.04
C GLN A 230 0.15 20.34 0.88
N LEU A 231 0.33 20.47 2.20
CA LEU A 231 -0.62 19.93 3.18
C LEU A 231 -1.89 20.79 3.25
N ALA A 232 -1.73 22.11 3.30
CA ALA A 232 -2.83 23.08 3.35
C ALA A 232 -3.70 23.01 2.09
N ALA A 233 -3.13 22.79 0.91
CA ALA A 233 -3.87 22.58 -0.33
C ALA A 233 -4.76 21.31 -0.32
N ARG A 234 -4.51 20.37 0.60
CA ARG A 234 -5.29 19.15 0.79
C ARG A 234 -6.19 19.19 2.03
N ALA A 235 -6.24 20.32 2.73
CA ALA A 235 -7.03 20.46 3.94
C ALA A 235 -8.53 20.51 3.60
N ASN A 236 -9.33 19.73 4.33
CA ASN A 236 -10.79 19.77 4.21
C ASN A 236 -11.41 20.88 5.07
N VAL A 237 -10.67 21.38 6.06
CA VAL A 237 -11.09 22.45 6.98
C VAL A 237 -10.04 23.55 6.93
N THR A 238 -10.48 24.76 6.60
CA THR A 238 -9.66 25.96 6.60
C THR A 238 -10.24 26.97 7.57
N LEU A 239 -9.46 27.35 8.58
CA LEU A 239 -9.82 28.38 9.54
C LEU A 239 -9.08 29.67 9.18
N GLY A 240 -9.73 30.82 9.33
CA GLY A 240 -9.11 32.13 9.09
C GLY A 240 -8.09 32.51 10.17
N SER A 241 -7.76 33.80 10.27
CA SER A 241 -7.10 34.34 11.46
C SER A 241 -8.15 34.63 12.54
N GLY A 242 -7.95 34.20 13.78
CA GLY A 242 -8.88 34.51 14.85
C GLY A 242 -8.58 33.81 16.17
N VAL A 243 -9.44 34.06 17.15
CA VAL A 243 -9.46 33.35 18.43
C VAL A 243 -10.44 32.19 18.31
N TYR A 244 -9.95 30.98 18.54
CA TYR A 244 -10.74 29.76 18.42
C TYR A 244 -11.08 29.18 19.78
N LYS A 245 -12.30 28.66 19.89
CA LYS A 245 -12.73 27.79 21.00
C LYS A 245 -13.07 26.44 20.40
N THR A 246 -12.30 25.43 20.76
CA THR A 246 -12.34 24.10 20.14
C THR A 246 -13.06 23.09 21.02
N ASN A 247 -14.03 23.57 21.80
CA ASN A 247 -14.80 22.72 22.71
C ASN A 247 -15.75 21.80 21.94
N PRO A 248 -16.10 20.63 22.49
CA PRO A 248 -17.11 19.77 21.88
C PRO A 248 -18.44 20.50 21.73
N ALA A 249 -19.03 20.47 20.54
CA ALA A 249 -20.34 21.05 20.24
C ALA A 249 -21.38 19.96 19.96
N PHE A 250 -22.60 20.14 20.49
CA PHE A 250 -23.67 19.15 20.40
C PHE A 250 -24.89 19.74 19.70
N ASN A 251 -25.50 18.97 18.81
CA ASN A 251 -26.82 19.23 18.26
C ASN A 251 -27.80 18.22 18.85
N GLY A 252 -28.40 18.60 19.99
CA GLY A 252 -29.19 17.68 20.81
C GLY A 252 -28.32 16.62 21.47
N ALA A 253 -28.62 15.34 21.21
CA ALA A 253 -27.87 14.20 21.74
C ALA A 253 -26.72 13.73 20.83
N LEU A 254 -26.53 14.36 19.67
CA LEU A 254 -25.49 14.01 18.69
C LEU A 254 -24.39 15.06 18.66
N CYS A 255 -23.19 14.66 18.24
CA CYS A 255 -22.12 15.61 18.00
C CYS A 255 -22.38 16.42 16.73
N ASP A 256 -22.18 17.74 16.82
CA ASP A 256 -22.40 18.63 15.69
C ASP A 256 -21.21 18.62 14.72
N LYS A 257 -21.33 17.88 13.61
CA LYS A 257 -20.30 17.83 12.56
C LYS A 257 -20.36 18.99 11.57
N THR A 258 -21.29 19.93 11.74
CA THR A 258 -21.42 21.11 10.89
C THR A 258 -20.66 22.30 11.43
N ASP A 259 -20.35 22.31 12.73
CA ASP A 259 -19.49 23.30 13.36
C ASP A 259 -18.01 23.00 13.09
N LEU A 260 -17.35 23.89 12.33
CA LEU A 260 -15.93 23.80 12.00
C LEU A 260 -15.01 23.93 13.23
N LEU A 261 -15.52 24.45 14.34
CA LEU A 261 -14.78 24.58 15.60
C LEU A 261 -15.04 23.44 16.56
N ASN A 262 -15.93 22.50 16.22
CA ASN A 262 -16.09 21.28 17.00
C ASN A 262 -14.93 20.33 16.71
N TRP A 263 -14.06 20.12 17.71
CA TRP A 263 -12.89 19.24 17.59
C TRP A 263 -13.09 17.91 18.31
N GLY A 264 -14.31 17.63 18.76
CA GLY A 264 -14.65 16.42 19.49
C GLY A 264 -14.21 16.44 20.96
N ASP A 265 -14.45 15.31 21.65
CA ASP A 265 -14.10 15.11 23.06
C ASP A 265 -13.31 13.80 23.24
N GLY A 266 -12.02 13.84 22.96
CA GLY A 266 -11.16 12.66 23.11
C GLY A 266 -11.02 12.16 24.56
N MET A 267 -11.34 12.99 25.56
CA MET A 267 -11.24 12.59 26.98
C MET A 267 -12.45 11.76 27.42
N ASN A 268 -13.60 11.96 26.77
CA ASN A 268 -14.84 11.23 27.04
C ASN A 268 -15.28 10.41 25.81
N PRO A 269 -14.65 9.26 25.53
CA PRO A 269 -14.93 8.46 24.33
C PRO A 269 -16.37 7.92 24.25
N LEU A 270 -17.06 7.81 25.38
CA LEU A 270 -18.47 7.39 25.44
C LEU A 270 -19.46 8.53 25.16
N SER A 271 -18.99 9.78 25.11
CA SER A 271 -19.82 10.93 24.76
C SER A 271 -20.15 10.93 23.27
N ALA A 272 -21.19 11.68 22.88
CA ALA A 272 -21.58 11.77 21.47
C ALA A 272 -20.44 12.31 20.57
N CYS A 273 -19.56 13.16 21.12
CA CYS A 273 -18.39 13.72 20.43
C CYS A 273 -17.10 12.93 20.65
N GLY A 274 -17.15 11.77 21.30
CA GLY A 274 -15.98 10.97 21.63
C GLY A 274 -15.25 10.38 20.41
N SER A 275 -15.97 10.21 19.30
CA SER A 275 -15.47 9.62 18.05
C SER A 275 -15.60 10.57 16.84
N TYR A 276 -15.47 11.88 17.09
CA TYR A 276 -15.65 12.94 16.09
C TYR A 276 -14.98 12.64 14.73
#